data_AF-A0A0C9W4B5-F1
#
_entry.id   AF-A0A0C9W4B5-F1
#
_cell.length_a   1.000
_cell.length_b   1.000
_cell.length_c   1.000
_cell.angle_alpha   90.00
_cell.angle_beta   90.00
_cell.angle_gamma   90.00
#
_symmetry.space_group_name_H-M   'P 1'
#
loop_
_entity.id
_entity.type
_entity.pdbx_description
1 polymer ?
#
loop_
_entity_poly.entity_id
_entity_poly.type
_entity_poly.pdbx_seq_one_letter_code
_entity_poly.pdbx_strand_id
1 'polypeptide(L)'
;MFKAAGFAEFIYADLLELVAGLATSDRLWGDFTDEHKSASIVMYMRLLTSAHIRANCESLAGFIHDPESSGSELTVGQFCEMYVEPMGKEADNVQIYALVRALGVDIRIADITEHNTKGEVPFIDPGQEERSSPEADGDDGTLVLLFRPGHYDIIQKTLFE
;
A
#
# COMPACT_ATOMS: atom_id res chain seq x y z
N MET A 1 -2.19 11.26 -12.76
CA MET A 1 -1.60 11.35 -11.40
C MET A 1 -0.10 11.59 -11.44
N PHE A 2 0.73 10.70 -12.02
CA PHE A 2 2.20 10.84 -12.04
C PHE A 2 2.75 12.18 -12.54
N LYS A 3 2.29 12.67 -13.70
CA LYS A 3 2.73 13.99 -14.23
C LYS A 3 2.41 15.14 -13.27
N ALA A 4 1.24 15.11 -12.62
CA ALA A 4 0.83 16.12 -11.65
C ALA A 4 1.68 16.06 -10.36
N ALA A 5 2.20 14.87 -10.02
CA ALA A 5 3.13 14.68 -8.90
C ALA A 5 4.60 14.97 -9.26
N GLY A 6 4.88 15.44 -10.49
CA GLY A 6 6.21 15.85 -10.93
C GLY A 6 7.07 14.74 -11.55
N PHE A 7 6.52 13.55 -11.78
CA PHE A 7 7.26 12.47 -12.45
C PHE A 7 7.35 12.68 -13.96
N ALA A 8 8.55 12.55 -14.51
CA ALA A 8 8.74 12.49 -15.95
C ALA A 8 8.21 11.17 -16.52
N GLU A 9 7.61 11.22 -17.70
CA GLU A 9 6.90 10.09 -18.31
C GLU A 9 7.76 8.85 -18.52
N PHE A 10 9.02 9.04 -18.92
CA PHE A 10 9.97 7.94 -19.12
C PHE A 10 10.28 7.13 -17.85
N ILE A 11 9.95 7.66 -16.65
CA ILE A 11 10.18 6.96 -15.38
C ILE A 11 9.15 5.85 -15.17
N TYR A 12 7.91 6.05 -15.60
CA TYR A 12 6.80 5.15 -15.26
C TYR A 12 6.08 4.55 -16.47
N ALA A 13 6.38 4.98 -17.71
CA ALA A 13 5.68 4.50 -18.91
C ALA A 13 5.75 2.97 -19.05
N ASP A 14 6.95 2.39 -19.04
CA ASP A 14 7.14 0.94 -19.17
C ASP A 14 6.53 0.16 -17.99
N LEU A 15 6.59 0.75 -16.79
CA LEU A 15 6.00 0.18 -15.57
C LEU A 15 4.46 0.14 -15.65
N LEU A 16 3.87 1.21 -16.18
CA LEU A 16 2.42 1.31 -16.40
C LEU A 16 1.96 0.29 -17.45
N GLU A 17 2.70 0.14 -18.56
CA GLU A 17 2.40 -0.87 -19.58
C GLU A 17 2.47 -2.29 -19.01
N LEU A 18 3.51 -2.59 -18.22
CA LEU A 18 3.64 -3.87 -17.53
C LEU A 18 2.43 -4.16 -16.63
N VAL A 19 2.07 -3.22 -15.75
CA VAL A 19 0.95 -3.41 -14.81
C VAL A 19 -0.39 -3.49 -15.52
N ALA A 20 -0.61 -2.69 -16.57
CA ALA A 20 -1.82 -2.77 -17.39
C ALA A 20 -1.96 -4.14 -18.07
N GLY A 21 -0.84 -4.75 -18.49
CA GLY A 21 -0.83 -6.08 -19.10
C GLY A 21 -1.28 -7.20 -18.15
N LEU A 22 -1.05 -7.05 -16.84
CA LEU A 22 -1.43 -8.06 -15.83
C LEU A 22 -2.92 -8.36 -15.82
N ALA A 23 -3.78 -7.37 -16.11
CA ALA A 23 -5.24 -7.55 -16.11
C ALA A 23 -5.72 -8.61 -17.12
N THR A 24 -4.89 -8.95 -18.10
CA THR A 24 -5.18 -9.93 -19.15
C THR A 24 -4.24 -11.14 -19.13
N SER A 25 -3.36 -11.24 -18.14
CA SER A 25 -2.38 -12.32 -18.07
C SER A 25 -3.01 -13.61 -17.55
N ASP A 26 -2.90 -14.69 -18.33
CA ASP A 26 -3.24 -16.06 -17.88
C ASP A 26 -2.13 -16.67 -17.00
N ARG A 27 -1.07 -15.92 -16.70
CA ARG A 27 0.14 -16.37 -16.01
C ARG A 27 0.51 -15.50 -14.82
N LEU A 28 -0.48 -14.88 -14.17
CA LEU A 28 -0.28 -13.99 -13.02
C LEU A 28 0.72 -14.54 -12.01
N TRP A 29 0.58 -15.81 -11.61
CA TRP A 29 1.54 -16.43 -10.67
C TRP A 29 2.98 -16.37 -11.18
N GLY A 30 3.22 -16.68 -12.45
CA GLY A 30 4.55 -16.61 -13.05
C GLY A 30 5.06 -15.18 -13.16
N ASP A 31 4.19 -14.21 -13.44
CA ASP A 31 4.57 -12.79 -13.50
C ASP A 31 4.92 -12.22 -12.12
N PHE A 32 4.19 -12.60 -11.07
CA PHE A 32 4.45 -12.17 -9.69
C PHE A 32 5.62 -12.91 -9.01
N THR A 33 6.02 -14.07 -9.52
CA THR A 33 7.16 -14.85 -8.98
C THR A 33 8.44 -14.72 -9.78
N ASP A 34 8.39 -14.13 -10.98
CA ASP A 34 9.58 -13.68 -11.70
C ASP A 34 10.23 -12.49 -10.99
N GLU A 35 11.51 -12.60 -10.65
CA GLU A 35 12.23 -11.61 -9.84
C GLU A 35 12.17 -10.20 -10.45
N HIS A 36 12.40 -10.08 -11.76
CA HIS A 36 12.46 -8.80 -12.44
C HIS A 36 11.08 -8.17 -12.57
N LYS A 37 10.08 -8.93 -13.03
CA LYS A 37 8.70 -8.44 -13.16
C LYS A 37 8.10 -8.07 -11.82
N SER A 38 8.27 -8.93 -10.82
CA SER A 38 7.77 -8.67 -9.46
C SER A 38 8.38 -7.39 -8.89
N ALA A 39 9.70 -7.19 -9.04
CA ALA A 39 10.36 -5.96 -8.63
C ALA A 39 9.84 -4.71 -9.38
N SER A 40 9.59 -4.81 -10.68
CA SER A 40 9.00 -3.71 -11.47
C SER A 40 7.57 -3.38 -11.06
N ILE A 41 6.74 -4.39 -10.74
CA ILE A 41 5.39 -4.17 -10.24
C ILE A 41 5.44 -3.47 -8.87
N VAL A 42 6.33 -3.91 -7.98
CA VAL A 42 6.54 -3.25 -6.67
C VAL A 42 7.00 -1.80 -6.86
N MET A 43 7.93 -1.54 -7.79
CA MET A 43 8.37 -0.18 -8.11
C MET A 43 7.21 0.69 -8.60
N TYR A 44 6.35 0.17 -9.49
CA TYR A 44 5.16 0.89 -9.93
C TYR A 44 4.27 1.27 -8.75
N MET A 45 3.98 0.33 -7.85
CA MET A 45 3.16 0.59 -6.66
C MET A 45 3.80 1.65 -5.76
N ARG A 46 5.13 1.64 -5.58
CA ARG A 46 5.86 2.67 -4.81
C ARG A 46 5.74 4.06 -5.43
N LEU A 47 5.91 4.17 -6.74
CA LEU A 47 5.73 5.44 -7.43
C LEU A 47 4.29 5.91 -7.33
N LEU A 48 3.31 5.00 -7.44
CA LEU A 48 1.88 5.31 -7.31
C LEU A 48 1.58 5.89 -5.93
N THR A 49 2.11 5.26 -4.88
CA THR A 49 2.02 5.75 -3.50
C THR A 49 2.64 7.13 -3.35
N SER A 50 3.88 7.33 -3.83
CA SER A 50 4.56 8.64 -3.79
C SER A 50 3.74 9.71 -4.51
N ALA A 51 3.24 9.41 -5.70
CA ALA A 51 2.42 10.33 -6.46
C ALA A 51 1.12 10.70 -5.75
N HIS A 52 0.49 9.75 -5.05
CA HIS A 52 -0.70 10.02 -4.24
C HIS A 52 -0.38 10.89 -3.02
N ILE A 53 0.71 10.63 -2.30
CA ILE A 53 1.13 11.43 -1.15
C ILE A 53 1.44 12.88 -1.60
N ARG A 54 2.20 13.05 -2.69
CA ARG A 54 2.54 14.37 -3.25
C ARG A 54 1.30 15.14 -3.69
N ALA A 55 0.30 14.46 -4.27
CA ALA A 55 -0.95 15.08 -4.70
C ALA A 55 -1.86 15.50 -3.54
N ASN A 56 -1.70 14.89 -2.37
CA ASN A 56 -2.50 15.15 -1.15
C ASN A 56 -1.61 15.70 -0.03
N CYS A 57 -0.60 16.51 -0.38
CA CYS A 57 0.41 16.98 0.55
C CYS A 57 -0.19 17.79 1.72
N GLU A 58 -1.23 18.59 1.46
CA GLU A 58 -1.89 19.41 2.47
C GLU A 58 -2.56 18.57 3.58
N SER A 59 -3.21 17.47 3.21
CA SER A 59 -3.89 16.60 4.19
C SER A 59 -2.93 15.64 4.90
N LEU A 60 -1.82 15.28 4.27
CA LEU A 60 -0.88 14.28 4.79
C LEU A 60 0.31 14.89 5.54
N ALA A 61 0.63 16.17 5.36
CA ALA A 61 1.82 16.80 5.93
C ALA A 61 1.97 16.59 7.45
N GLY A 62 0.86 16.63 8.21
CA GLY A 62 0.89 16.41 9.67
C GLY A 62 1.27 14.99 10.11
N PHE A 63 1.26 14.03 9.19
CA PHE A 63 1.63 12.64 9.41
C PHE A 63 3.02 12.30 8.83
N ILE A 64 3.73 13.27 8.27
CA ILE A 64 5.06 13.06 7.69
C ILE A 64 6.13 13.35 8.75
N HIS A 65 6.86 12.30 9.13
CA HIS A 65 7.99 12.37 10.05
C HIS A 65 9.08 11.42 9.58
N ASP A 66 10.31 11.71 9.98
CA ASP A 66 11.43 10.80 9.78
C ASP A 66 11.27 9.55 10.68
N PRO A 67 11.07 8.34 10.11
CA PRO A 67 10.91 7.12 10.89
C PRO A 67 12.21 6.66 11.57
N GLU A 68 13.37 7.09 11.06
CA GLU A 68 14.69 6.64 11.53
C GLU A 68 15.34 7.60 12.53
N SER A 69 14.84 8.84 12.62
CA SER A 69 15.25 9.80 13.65
C SER A 69 14.16 9.97 14.70
N SER A 70 14.49 10.56 15.85
CA SER A 70 13.53 10.81 16.94
C SER A 70 12.52 11.93 16.61
N GLY A 71 11.83 11.85 15.47
CA GLY A 71 10.72 12.71 15.10
C GLY A 71 11.11 14.01 14.41
N SER A 72 12.22 14.07 13.66
CA SER A 72 12.48 15.26 12.84
C SER A 72 11.44 15.37 11.72
N GLU A 73 10.93 16.58 11.49
CA GLU A 73 10.01 16.85 10.39
C GLU A 73 10.70 16.64 9.04
N LEU A 74 9.99 16.03 8.10
CA LEU A 74 10.39 15.94 6.70
C LEU A 74 9.37 16.66 5.85
N THR A 75 9.84 17.26 4.76
CA THR A 75 8.90 17.65 3.70
C THR A 75 8.31 16.40 3.05
N VAL A 76 7.11 16.52 2.48
CA VAL A 76 6.46 15.43 1.72
C VAL A 76 7.38 14.88 0.63
N GLY A 77 8.11 15.74 -0.08
CA GLY A 77 9.07 15.33 -1.10
C GLY A 77 10.21 14.49 -0.54
N GLN A 78 10.85 14.95 0.54
CA GLN A 78 11.92 14.20 1.21
C GLN A 78 11.44 12.84 1.71
N PHE A 79 10.25 12.80 2.33
CA PHE A 79 9.67 11.54 2.79
C PHE A 79 9.45 10.56 1.62
N CYS A 80 8.91 11.03 0.51
CA CYS A 80 8.70 10.21 -0.68
C CYS A 80 10.03 9.64 -1.22
N GLU A 81 11.04 10.48 -1.35
CA GLU A 81 12.35 10.13 -1.91
C GLU A 81 13.15 9.18 -1.00
N MET A 82 12.99 9.28 0.33
CA MET A 82 13.76 8.50 1.29
C MET A 82 13.05 7.21 1.74
N TYR A 83 11.72 7.23 1.86
CA TYR A 83 10.95 6.19 2.55
C TYR A 83 9.84 5.53 1.72
N VAL A 84 9.53 6.05 0.52
CA VAL A 84 8.46 5.51 -0.33
C VAL A 84 9.01 4.91 -1.61
N GLU A 85 9.72 5.72 -2.39
CA GLU A 85 10.22 5.39 -3.72
C GLU A 85 11.33 4.31 -3.72
N PRO A 86 12.28 4.28 -2.76
CA PRO A 86 13.34 3.27 -2.76
C PRO A 86 12.81 1.85 -2.54
N MET A 87 13.38 0.89 -3.27
CA MET A 87 13.14 -0.53 -3.04
C MET A 87 13.66 -0.97 -1.67
N GLY A 88 12.97 -1.92 -1.03
CA GLY A 88 13.38 -2.49 0.26
C GLY A 88 13.05 -1.64 1.48
N LYS A 89 12.48 -0.43 1.32
CA LYS A 89 11.92 0.34 2.44
C LYS A 89 10.55 -0.22 2.85
N GLU A 90 10.35 -0.45 4.13
CA GLU A 90 9.07 -0.93 4.67
C GLU A 90 7.97 0.13 4.52
N ALA A 91 6.72 -0.32 4.42
CA ALA A 91 5.55 0.53 4.36
C ALA A 91 4.90 0.61 5.74
N ASP A 92 4.62 1.83 6.19
CA ASP A 92 3.88 2.13 7.41
C ASP A 92 2.53 2.78 7.04
N ASN A 93 1.78 3.25 8.04
CA ASN A 93 0.42 3.76 7.94
C ASN A 93 0.22 4.77 6.81
N VAL A 94 1.16 5.71 6.61
CA VAL A 94 1.04 6.73 5.55
C VAL A 94 1.13 6.09 4.16
N GLN A 95 2.09 5.20 3.93
CA GLN A 95 2.26 4.52 2.63
C GLN A 95 1.09 3.58 2.35
N ILE A 96 0.65 2.84 3.37
CA ILE A 96 -0.49 1.91 3.27
C ILE A 96 -1.76 2.69 2.93
N TYR A 97 -2.06 3.74 3.70
CA TYR A 97 -3.20 4.63 3.43
C TYR A 97 -3.15 5.16 2.00
N ALA A 98 -2.04 5.78 1.60
CA ALA A 98 -1.93 6.38 0.28
C ALA A 98 -2.07 5.36 -0.86
N LEU A 99 -1.51 4.16 -0.72
CA LEU A 99 -1.64 3.12 -1.75
C LEU A 99 -3.08 2.61 -1.85
N VAL A 100 -3.73 2.33 -0.72
CA VAL A 100 -5.12 1.88 -0.65
C VAL A 100 -6.04 2.91 -1.32
N ARG A 101 -5.87 4.20 -1.01
CA ARG A 101 -6.63 5.30 -1.62
C ARG A 101 -6.33 5.47 -3.11
N ALA A 102 -5.07 5.30 -3.52
CA ALA A 102 -4.68 5.39 -4.93
C ALA A 102 -5.27 4.26 -5.79
N LEU A 103 -5.36 3.05 -5.24
CA LEU A 103 -5.90 1.87 -5.92
C LEU A 103 -7.43 1.76 -5.81
N GLY A 104 -8.04 2.40 -4.82
CA GLY A 104 -9.49 2.31 -4.57
C GLY A 104 -9.93 0.91 -4.11
N VAL A 105 -9.03 0.18 -3.44
CA VAL A 105 -9.30 -1.17 -2.90
C VAL A 105 -9.64 -1.08 -1.42
N ASP A 106 -10.32 -2.11 -0.90
CA ASP A 106 -10.54 -2.26 0.53
C ASP A 106 -9.61 -3.31 1.10
N ILE A 107 -8.89 -2.93 2.16
CA ILE A 107 -8.06 -3.88 2.90
C ILE A 107 -8.42 -3.85 4.38
N ARG A 108 -8.19 -4.97 5.05
CA ARG A 108 -8.17 -5.07 6.52
C ARG A 108 -6.87 -5.70 6.96
N ILE A 109 -6.26 -5.17 8.01
CA ILE A 109 -4.98 -5.64 8.53
C ILE A 109 -5.21 -6.22 9.92
N ALA A 110 -5.06 -7.54 10.04
CA ALA A 110 -5.06 -8.25 11.30
C ALA A 110 -3.66 -8.15 11.94
N ASP A 111 -3.54 -7.38 13.03
CA ASP A 111 -2.28 -7.23 13.75
C ASP A 111 -2.17 -8.30 14.84
N ILE A 112 -1.21 -9.22 14.70
CA ILE A 112 -0.95 -10.29 15.68
C ILE A 112 0.31 -10.06 16.51
N THR A 113 0.83 -8.84 16.52
CA THR A 113 2.01 -8.46 17.30
C THR A 113 1.68 -8.30 18.78
N GLU A 114 0.48 -7.80 19.08
CA GLU A 114 0.01 -7.68 20.45
C GLU A 114 -0.54 -9.02 20.95
N HIS A 115 0.06 -9.53 22.04
CA HIS A 115 -0.56 -10.60 22.82
C HIS A 115 -1.80 -10.06 23.52
N ASN A 116 -2.92 -10.01 22.81
CA ASN A 116 -4.19 -9.71 23.43
C ASN A 116 -4.54 -10.84 24.39
N THR A 117 -4.55 -10.54 25.69
CA THR A 117 -4.89 -11.49 26.76
C THR A 117 -6.29 -12.07 26.65
N LYS A 118 -7.16 -11.50 25.80
CA LYS A 118 -8.51 -11.97 25.51
C LYS A 118 -8.63 -12.90 24.30
N GLY A 119 -7.54 -13.10 23.53
CA GLY A 119 -7.54 -13.91 22.32
C GLY A 119 -8.22 -13.26 21.10
N GLU A 120 -8.53 -11.96 21.18
CA GLU A 120 -9.07 -11.19 20.05
C GLU A 120 -7.93 -10.58 19.24
N VAL A 121 -8.01 -10.68 17.91
CA VAL A 121 -7.03 -10.08 17.00
C VAL A 121 -7.53 -8.69 16.60
N PRO A 122 -6.78 -7.60 16.88
CA PRO A 122 -7.15 -6.26 16.43
C PRO A 122 -7.07 -6.17 14.90
N PHE A 123 -8.04 -5.45 14.33
CA PHE A 123 -8.07 -5.12 12.91
C PHE A 123 -7.90 -3.62 12.72
N ILE A 124 -7.14 -3.26 11.70
CA ILE A 124 -6.96 -1.89 11.20
C ILE A 124 -7.55 -1.85 9.79
N ASP A 125 -8.38 -0.85 9.51
CA ASP A 125 -9.08 -0.71 8.23
C ASP A 125 -8.67 0.63 7.57
N PRO A 126 -7.51 0.69 6.88
CA PRO A 126 -6.97 1.92 6.34
C PRO A 126 -7.91 2.57 5.32
N GLY A 127 -8.22 3.85 5.49
CA GLY A 127 -8.96 4.62 4.50
C GLY A 127 -10.49 4.45 4.50
N GLN A 128 -11.06 3.78 5.51
CA GLN A 128 -12.51 3.63 5.66
C GLN A 128 -13.23 4.88 6.17
N GLU A 129 -12.53 5.77 6.89
CA GLU A 129 -13.10 6.98 7.48
C GLU A 129 -13.74 7.94 6.44
N GLU A 130 -13.35 7.85 5.18
CA GLU A 130 -13.85 8.69 4.09
C GLU A 130 -14.99 8.06 3.27
N ARG A 131 -15.52 6.88 3.66
CA ARG A 131 -16.65 6.24 2.97
C ARG A 131 -17.99 6.58 3.60
N SER A 132 -18.97 6.88 2.74
CA SER A 132 -20.33 7.26 3.13
C SER A 132 -21.32 6.08 3.22
N SER A 133 -20.86 4.83 3.33
CA SER A 133 -21.77 3.67 3.39
C SER A 133 -21.27 2.57 4.33
N PRO A 134 -22.14 2.08 5.24
CA PRO A 134 -21.78 1.03 6.18
C PRO A 134 -21.77 -0.34 5.48
N GLU A 135 -20.68 -1.06 5.71
CA GLU A 135 -20.54 -2.51 5.83
C GLU A 135 -21.58 -3.38 5.09
N ALA A 136 -21.22 -3.85 3.90
CA ALA A 136 -21.86 -5.03 3.32
C ALA A 136 -21.33 -6.27 4.06
N ASP A 137 -22.18 -6.83 4.90
CA ASP A 137 -21.89 -8.04 5.68
C ASP A 137 -21.88 -9.26 4.73
N GLY A 138 -20.68 -9.63 4.23
CA GLY A 138 -20.45 -10.83 3.42
C GLY A 138 -19.47 -10.60 2.27
N ASP A 139 -18.38 -11.39 2.25
CA ASP A 139 -17.34 -11.48 1.19
C ASP A 139 -17.28 -10.29 0.20
N ASP A 140 -17.07 -9.08 0.73
CA ASP A 140 -17.18 -7.81 0.00
C ASP A 140 -15.95 -7.53 -0.89
N GLY A 141 -15.24 -8.58 -1.32
CA GLY A 141 -13.97 -8.45 -2.04
C GLY A 141 -12.85 -7.79 -1.22
N THR A 142 -13.03 -7.60 0.09
CA THR A 142 -12.05 -6.99 0.98
C THR A 142 -10.82 -7.89 1.13
N LEU A 143 -9.63 -7.39 0.78
CA LEU A 143 -8.39 -8.11 0.96
C LEU A 143 -7.98 -8.07 2.44
N VAL A 144 -7.77 -9.24 3.04
CA VAL A 144 -7.31 -9.31 4.43
C VAL A 144 -5.82 -9.64 4.47
N LEU A 145 -5.07 -8.80 5.15
CA LEU A 145 -3.64 -8.96 5.41
C LEU A 145 -3.43 -9.34 6.88
N LEU A 146 -2.45 -10.19 7.14
CA LEU A 146 -1.93 -10.49 8.47
C LEU A 146 -0.61 -9.74 8.65
N PHE A 147 -0.51 -8.92 9.68
CA PHE A 147 0.69 -8.18 10.01
C PHE A 147 1.46 -8.81 11.17
N ARG A 148 2.77 -8.93 10.97
CA ARG A 148 3.80 -9.22 11.98
C ARG A 148 4.94 -8.21 11.76
N PRO A 149 5.81 -7.92 12.74
CA PRO A 149 6.85 -6.92 12.55
C PRO A 149 7.72 -7.26 11.32
N GLY A 150 7.76 -6.36 10.34
CA GLY A 150 8.48 -6.53 9.08
C GLY A 150 7.82 -7.47 8.04
N HIS A 151 6.59 -7.94 8.27
CA HIS A 151 5.94 -8.92 7.39
C HIS A 151 4.43 -8.69 7.22
N TYR A 152 3.99 -8.76 5.96
CA TYR A 152 2.58 -8.83 5.59
C TYR A 152 2.32 -10.10 4.79
N ASP A 153 1.31 -10.86 5.19
CA ASP A 153 0.86 -12.07 4.51
C ASP A 153 -0.60 -11.93 4.10
N ILE A 154 -0.99 -12.46 2.94
CA ILE A 154 -2.39 -12.49 2.51
C ILE A 154 -3.08 -13.66 3.21
N ILE A 155 -4.23 -13.40 3.85
CA ILE A 155 -5.06 -14.46 4.44
C ILE A 155 -6.37 -14.60 3.67
N GLN A 156 -6.73 -15.85 3.37
CA GLN A 156 -7.98 -16.19 2.70
C GLN A 156 -8.91 -16.89 3.69
N LYS A 157 -10.15 -16.39 3.78
CA LYS A 157 -11.20 -17.07 4.53
C LYS A 157 -11.58 -18.35 3.78
N THR A 158 -11.15 -19.50 4.28
CA THR A 158 -11.66 -20.78 3.81
C THR A 158 -12.92 -21.10 4.61
N LEU A 159 -14.06 -21.19 3.94
CA LEU A 159 -15.25 -21.77 4.55
C LEU A 159 -15.02 -23.29 4.64
N PHE A 160 -14.92 -23.80 5.86
CA PHE A 160 -14.97 -25.24 6.09
C PHE A 160 -16.45 -25.65 6.13
N GLU A 161 -16.86 -26.49 5.20
CA GLU A 161 -18.17 -27.19 5.21
C GLU A 161 -18.19 -28.32 6.25
#